data_AF-E1ZJ11-F1
#
_entry.id   AF-E1ZJ11-F1
#
_cell.length_a   1.000
_cell.length_b   1.000
_cell.length_c   1.000
_cell.angle_alpha   90.00
_cell.angle_beta   90.00
_cell.angle_gamma   90.00
#
_symmetry.space_group_name_H-M   'P 1'
#
loop_
_entity.id
_entity.type
_entity.pdbx_description
1 polymer ?
#
loop_
_entity_poly.entity_id
_entity_poly.type
_entity_poly.pdbx_seq_one_letter_code
_entity_poly.pdbx_strand_id
1 'polypeptide(L)'
;ISVLPRCSGVGEVLEACTLRQAGAAFVRAGLAAASAILTESHISLAALLLVLLILFGLCRSGGIGAMPGVPPMLRRRPEFHGSPLAVRARLGGVATQLAYAAAHCLAHLAAAISLLLLLELAIEVMIKYEGVGRDGYHSLFHVHYDEAFSSLQVPHFKGFLRFHITRAGDLEMFALGLERSPHAWREDPRWRTPHGGGNRDVPAHRAKWVPVEERVHLLRPPRMVPPPEAQLQVVDYLLVPRYPRRG
;
A
#
# COMPACT_ATOMS: atom_id res chain seq x y z
N ILE A 1 -14.92 6.80 16.13
CA ILE A 1 -13.68 7.29 16.79
C ILE A 1 -12.59 7.16 15.75
N SER A 2 -12.15 8.27 15.14
CA SER A 2 -11.02 8.21 14.21
C SER A 2 -9.78 7.84 15.02
N VAL A 3 -9.05 6.81 14.58
CA VAL A 3 -7.84 6.33 15.27
C VAL A 3 -6.70 7.35 15.16
N LEU A 4 -6.81 8.28 14.20
CA LEU A 4 -5.84 9.34 13.96
C LEU A 4 -6.56 10.71 13.97
N PRO A 5 -6.10 11.68 14.78
CA PRO A 5 -6.61 13.04 14.72
C PRO A 5 -6.21 13.67 13.36
N ARG A 6 -7.12 14.43 12.75
CA ARG A 6 -6.75 15.26 11.58
C ARG A 6 -5.74 16.30 12.02
N CYS A 7 -4.69 16.54 11.24
CA CYS A 7 -3.75 17.61 11.56
C CYS A 7 -4.33 18.93 11.08
N SER A 8 -4.86 19.73 12.01
CA SER A 8 -5.29 21.09 11.70
C SER A 8 -4.09 21.99 11.41
N GLY A 9 -4.27 22.95 10.51
CA GLY A 9 -3.27 23.99 10.22
C GLY A 9 -2.21 23.63 9.17
N VAL A 10 -2.29 22.47 8.51
CA VAL A 10 -1.36 22.11 7.41
C VAL A 10 -1.48 23.07 6.22
N GLY A 11 -2.67 23.62 5.96
CA GLY A 11 -2.88 24.65 4.94
C GLY A 11 -2.04 25.92 5.16
N GLU A 12 -1.76 26.30 6.41
CA GLU A 12 -0.88 27.45 6.71
C GLU A 12 0.55 27.24 6.21
N VAL A 13 1.00 25.99 6.08
CA VAL A 13 2.32 25.65 5.54
C VAL A 13 2.39 26.01 4.05
N LEU A 14 1.28 25.83 3.32
CA LEU A 14 1.19 26.12 1.88
C LEU A 14 1.00 27.60 1.58
N GLU A 15 0.34 28.35 2.47
CA GLU A 15 0.17 29.80 2.32
C GLU A 15 1.39 30.59 2.82
N ALA A 16 2.40 29.93 3.37
CA ALA A 16 3.57 30.61 3.93
C ALA A 16 4.44 31.25 2.84
N CYS A 17 4.66 32.56 2.93
CA CYS A 17 5.49 33.31 1.98
C CYS A 17 7.00 33.06 2.15
N THR A 18 7.42 32.42 3.25
CA THR A 18 8.83 32.18 3.56
C THR A 18 9.04 30.79 4.19
N LEU A 19 10.22 30.18 3.97
CA LEU A 19 10.58 28.89 4.57
C LEU A 19 10.53 28.91 6.10
N ARG A 20 10.88 30.04 6.72
CA ARG A 20 10.80 30.20 8.18
C ARG A 20 9.35 30.14 8.68
N GLN A 21 8.43 30.79 7.97
CA GLN A 21 7.00 30.75 8.31
C GLN A 21 6.42 29.35 8.06
N ALA A 22 6.79 28.71 6.96
CA ALA A 22 6.37 27.34 6.64
C ALA A 22 6.86 26.36 7.73
N GLY A 23 8.12 26.44 8.12
CA GLY A 23 8.70 25.63 9.19
C GLY A 23 8.02 25.87 10.54
N ALA A 24 7.72 27.14 10.88
CA ALA A 24 7.00 27.46 12.11
C ALA A 24 5.56 26.91 12.11
N ALA A 25 4.84 27.01 10.98
CA ALA A 25 3.51 26.43 10.82
C ALA A 25 3.54 24.90 10.94
N PHE A 26 4.52 24.24 10.32
CA PHE A 26 4.71 22.79 10.41
C PHE A 26 4.95 22.34 11.85
N VAL A 27 5.80 23.04 12.61
CA VAL A 27 6.04 22.74 14.03
C VAL A 27 4.78 22.93 14.86
N ARG A 28 4.01 24.01 14.64
CA ARG A 28 2.73 24.23 15.35
C ARG A 28 1.73 23.10 15.07
N ALA A 29 1.58 22.70 13.81
CA ALA A 29 0.72 21.59 13.43
C ALA A 29 1.16 20.27 14.09
N GLY A 30 2.47 20.01 14.15
CA GLY A 30 3.02 18.84 14.84
C GLY A 30 2.77 18.82 16.34
N LEU A 31 2.90 19.96 17.02
CA LEU A 31 2.59 20.08 18.45
C LEU A 31 1.09 19.89 18.71
N ALA A 32 0.23 20.43 17.86
CA ALA A 32 -1.22 20.22 17.96
C ALA A 32 -1.59 18.73 17.77
N ALA A 33 -1.02 18.07 16.77
CA ALA A 33 -1.20 16.64 16.53
C ALA A 33 -0.70 15.79 17.71
N ALA A 34 0.48 16.12 18.27
CA ALA A 34 1.00 15.46 19.47
C ALA A 34 0.06 15.64 20.66
N SER A 35 -0.46 16.85 20.88
CA SER A 35 -1.42 17.12 21.95
C SER A 35 -2.67 16.28 21.78
N ALA A 36 -3.28 16.26 20.59
CA ALA A 36 -4.47 15.46 20.30
C ALA A 36 -4.24 13.96 20.52
N ILE A 37 -3.08 13.44 20.11
CA ILE A 37 -2.69 12.04 20.39
C ILE A 37 -2.67 11.75 21.89
N LEU A 38 -2.16 12.67 22.71
CA LEU A 38 -2.03 12.49 24.15
C LEU A 38 -3.35 12.71 24.91
N THR A 39 -4.21 13.63 24.46
CA THR A 39 -5.42 14.01 25.20
C THR A 39 -6.69 13.33 24.70
N GLU A 40 -6.76 13.01 23.41
CA GLU A 40 -8.02 12.54 22.79
C GLU A 40 -7.99 11.04 22.46
N SER A 41 -6.82 10.45 22.20
CA SER A 41 -6.70 9.04 21.83
C SER A 41 -6.12 8.17 22.94
N HIS A 42 -7.00 7.50 23.69
CA HIS A 42 -6.59 6.59 24.76
C HIS A 42 -5.84 5.36 24.21
N ILE A 43 -6.17 4.93 23.00
CA ILE A 43 -5.50 3.82 22.30
C ILE A 43 -4.08 4.23 21.92
N SER A 44 -3.89 5.43 21.37
CA SER A 44 -2.56 5.92 20.98
C SER A 44 -1.68 6.18 22.21
N LEU A 45 -2.25 6.68 23.30
CA LEU A 45 -1.55 6.84 24.57
C LEU A 45 -1.11 5.48 25.14
N ALA A 46 -2.01 4.48 25.15
CA ALA A 46 -1.68 3.13 25.61
C ALA A 46 -0.58 2.48 24.77
N ALA A 47 -0.61 2.66 23.44
CA ALA A 47 0.45 2.19 22.55
C ALA A 47 1.80 2.86 22.83
N LEU A 48 1.81 4.18 23.07
CA LEU A 48 3.03 4.92 23.42
C LEU A 48 3.63 4.42 24.75
N LEU A 49 2.79 4.20 25.77
CA LEU A 49 3.22 3.65 27.05
C LEU A 49 3.77 2.24 26.90
N LEU A 50 3.13 1.39 26.09
CA LEU A 50 3.62 0.04 25.82
C LEU A 50 4.99 0.06 25.15
N VAL A 51 5.19 0.89 24.13
CA VAL A 51 6.48 1.05 23.46
C VAL A 51 7.54 1.56 24.44
N LEU A 52 7.22 2.57 25.26
CA LEU A 52 8.11 3.08 26.30
C LEU A 52 8.53 1.98 27.29
N LEU A 53 7.60 1.13 27.72
CA LEU A 53 7.86 0.01 28.63
C LEU A 53 8.75 -1.05 27.98
N ILE A 54 8.51 -1.40 26.71
CA ILE A 54 9.36 -2.33 25.95
C ILE A 54 10.79 -1.77 25.85
N LEU A 55 10.94 -0.51 25.45
CA LEU A 55 12.24 0.15 25.33
C LEU A 55 12.95 0.23 26.68
N PHE A 56 12.24 0.56 27.75
CA PHE A 56 12.78 0.57 29.10
C PHE A 56 13.27 -0.83 29.53
N GLY A 57 12.50 -1.88 29.23
CA GLY A 57 12.89 -3.27 29.45
C GLY A 57 14.16 -3.65 28.68
N LEU A 58 14.25 -3.26 27.40
CA LEU A 58 15.43 -3.47 26.57
C LEU A 58 16.66 -2.72 27.12
N CYS A 59 16.50 -1.48 27.59
CA CYS A 59 17.55 -0.73 28.28
C CYS A 59 18.02 -1.41 29.57
N ARG A 60 17.11 -2.08 30.31
CA ARG A 60 17.43 -2.81 31.54
C ARG A 60 18.23 -4.08 31.29
N SER A 61 18.06 -4.71 30.13
CA SER A 61 18.83 -5.90 29.72
C SER A 61 20.31 -5.62 29.37
N GLY A 62 20.73 -4.34 29.40
CA GLY A 62 22.15 -3.95 29.29
C GLY A 62 22.66 -3.74 27.87
N GLY A 63 21.77 -3.62 26.88
CA GLY A 63 22.12 -3.33 25.48
C GLY A 63 22.88 -4.48 24.78
N ILE A 64 23.11 -4.30 23.47
CA ILE A 64 23.91 -5.22 22.65
C ILE A 64 25.35 -5.20 23.20
N GLY A 65 25.70 -6.21 24.01
CA GLY A 65 26.99 -6.30 24.70
C GLY A 65 26.92 -6.80 26.15
N ALA A 66 25.73 -6.96 26.73
CA ALA A 66 25.57 -7.61 28.03
C ALA A 66 25.80 -9.13 27.93
N MET A 67 27.07 -9.56 27.98
CA MET A 67 27.45 -10.98 28.00
C MET A 67 26.85 -11.66 29.25
N PRO A 68 25.92 -12.63 29.10
CA PRO A 68 25.42 -13.39 30.23
C PRO A 68 26.57 -14.21 30.86
N GLY A 69 26.64 -14.23 32.19
CA GLY A 69 27.66 -15.00 32.93
C GLY A 69 28.97 -14.28 33.21
N VAL A 70 29.19 -13.05 32.75
CA VAL A 70 30.37 -12.25 33.13
C VAL A 70 30.07 -11.42 34.39
N PRO A 71 30.76 -11.65 35.52
CA PRO A 71 30.61 -10.83 36.72
C PRO A 71 30.78 -9.34 36.40
N PRO A 72 29.99 -8.43 37.00
CA PRO A 72 30.07 -6.98 36.72
C PRO A 72 31.48 -6.40 36.85
N MET A 73 32.29 -7.00 37.72
CA MET A 73 33.68 -6.61 37.98
C MET A 73 34.62 -6.86 36.80
N LEU A 74 34.35 -7.86 35.96
CA LEU A 74 35.16 -8.24 34.80
C LEU A 74 34.75 -7.54 33.49
N ARG A 75 33.62 -6.80 33.47
CA ARG A 75 33.26 -5.89 32.35
C ARG A 75 34.09 -4.58 32.35
N ARG A 76 35.11 -4.46 33.20
CA ARG A 76 35.99 -3.28 33.30
C ARG A 76 36.97 -3.23 32.12
N ARG A 77 36.62 -2.55 31.04
CA ARG A 77 37.64 -2.04 30.10
C ARG A 77 38.58 -1.08 30.85
N PRO A 78 39.91 -1.28 30.80
CA PRO A 78 40.87 -0.48 31.55
C PRO A 78 40.88 1.01 31.14
N GLU A 79 40.49 1.31 29.91
CA GLU A 79 40.47 2.63 29.25
C GLU A 79 39.57 3.69 29.91
N PHE A 80 38.68 3.29 30.82
CA PHE A 80 37.68 4.16 31.45
C PHE A 80 37.94 4.39 32.95
N HIS A 81 39.14 4.10 33.46
CA HIS A 81 39.48 4.37 34.85
C HIS A 81 39.65 5.87 35.11
N GLY A 82 38.98 6.38 36.14
CA GLY A 82 39.24 7.72 36.72
C GLY A 82 38.43 8.87 36.15
N SER A 83 37.62 8.70 35.09
CA SER A 83 36.73 9.77 34.62
C SER A 83 35.33 9.68 35.26
N PRO A 84 34.77 10.78 35.79
CA PRO A 84 33.40 10.79 36.31
C PRO A 84 32.37 10.49 35.21
N LEU A 85 32.73 10.70 33.94
CA LEU A 85 31.97 10.33 32.76
C LEU A 85 31.87 8.81 32.56
N ALA A 86 32.92 8.04 32.86
CA ALA A 86 32.90 6.58 32.78
C ALA A 86 31.97 5.93 33.79
N VAL A 87 31.86 6.52 34.99
CA VAL A 87 30.98 6.03 36.06
C VAL A 87 29.53 6.38 35.78
N ARG A 88 29.21 7.57 35.24
CA ARG A 88 27.85 7.93 34.81
C ARG A 88 27.39 7.21 33.53
N ALA A 89 28.30 6.90 32.61
CA ALA A 89 27.99 6.12 31.42
C ALA A 89 27.80 4.62 31.73
N ARG A 90 28.37 4.11 32.84
CA ARG A 90 28.26 2.70 33.28
C ARG A 90 27.24 2.46 34.39
N LEU A 91 26.95 3.43 35.24
CA LEU A 91 25.88 3.38 36.22
C LEU A 91 24.56 3.73 35.56
N GLY A 92 24.13 2.84 34.66
CA GLY A 92 22.77 2.76 34.15
C GLY A 92 21.77 2.68 35.31
N GLY A 93 21.48 3.82 35.90
CA GLY A 93 20.41 4.01 36.86
C GLY A 93 19.08 4.08 36.10
N VAL A 94 17.99 3.82 36.82
CA VAL A 94 16.62 3.94 36.29
C VAL A 94 16.41 5.27 35.56
N ALA A 95 16.98 6.37 36.07
CA ALA A 95 16.88 7.70 35.45
C ALA A 95 17.52 7.76 34.05
N THR A 96 18.72 7.21 33.87
CA THR A 96 19.39 7.19 32.56
C THR A 96 18.71 6.25 31.57
N GLN A 97 18.23 5.10 32.04
CA GLN A 97 17.47 4.15 31.22
C GLN A 97 16.14 4.76 30.76
N LEU A 98 15.45 5.45 31.67
CA LEU A 98 14.22 6.17 31.37
C LEU A 98 14.48 7.29 30.36
N ALA A 99 15.57 8.05 30.51
CA ALA A 99 15.92 9.12 29.57
C ALA A 99 16.17 8.58 28.14
N TYR A 100 16.92 7.49 27.98
CA TYR A 100 17.13 6.87 26.66
C TYR A 100 15.84 6.29 26.08
N ALA A 101 15.07 5.57 26.89
CA ALA A 101 13.79 5.01 26.45
C ALA A 101 12.81 6.10 26.02
N ALA A 102 12.72 7.20 26.79
CA ALA A 102 11.90 8.36 26.46
C ALA A 102 12.40 9.06 25.20
N ALA A 103 13.70 9.34 25.07
CA ALA A 103 14.27 9.98 23.89
C ALA A 103 14.02 9.17 22.61
N HIS A 104 14.19 7.84 22.68
CA HIS A 104 13.92 6.95 21.56
C HIS A 104 12.43 6.89 21.22
N CYS A 105 11.55 6.78 22.22
CA CYS A 105 10.11 6.81 22.03
C CYS A 105 9.65 8.13 21.40
N LEU A 106 10.20 9.26 21.85
CA LEU A 106 9.94 10.59 21.30
C LEU A 106 10.43 10.71 19.85
N ALA A 107 11.57 10.11 19.51
CA ALA A 107 12.07 10.09 18.13
C ALA A 107 11.10 9.35 17.19
N HIS A 108 10.58 8.19 17.61
CA HIS A 108 9.57 7.47 16.85
C HIS A 108 8.27 8.26 16.72
N LEU A 109 7.79 8.86 17.81
CA LEU A 109 6.58 9.68 17.80
C LEU A 109 6.74 10.88 16.85
N ALA A 110 7.88 11.59 16.91
CA ALA A 110 8.18 12.72 16.05
C ALA A 110 8.25 12.31 14.57
N ALA A 111 8.86 11.17 14.25
CA ALA A 111 8.91 10.65 12.90
C ALA A 111 7.51 10.30 12.38
N ALA A 112 6.69 9.63 13.19
CA ALA A 112 5.32 9.27 12.83
C ALA A 112 4.45 10.51 12.58
N ILE A 113 4.53 11.52 13.45
CA ILE A 113 3.81 12.79 13.26
C ILE A 113 4.30 13.52 12.02
N SER A 114 5.62 13.53 11.77
CA SER A 114 6.18 14.16 10.57
C SER A 114 5.67 13.50 9.29
N LEU A 115 5.63 12.16 9.24
CA LEU A 115 5.07 11.43 8.10
C LEU A 115 3.58 11.69 7.91
N LEU A 116 2.81 11.77 9.00
CA LEU A 116 1.38 12.11 8.95
C LEU A 116 1.16 13.52 8.38
N LEU A 117 1.91 14.51 8.86
CA LEU A 117 1.84 15.88 8.37
C LEU A 117 2.26 16.00 6.90
N LEU A 118 3.31 15.28 6.49
CA LEU A 118 3.76 15.27 5.10
C LEU A 118 2.72 14.63 4.19
N LEU A 119 2.05 13.57 4.64
CA LEU A 119 0.95 12.94 3.90
C LEU A 119 -0.23 13.91 3.74
N GLU A 120 -0.65 14.57 4.82
CA GLU A 120 -1.75 15.54 4.77
C GLU A 120 -1.39 16.76 3.91
N LEU A 121 -0.14 17.23 3.99
CA LEU A 121 0.39 18.30 3.13
C LEU A 121 0.40 17.88 1.66
N ALA A 122 0.81 16.66 1.34
CA ALA A 122 0.81 16.14 -0.02
C ALA A 122 -0.61 16.08 -0.59
N ILE A 123 -1.58 15.61 0.19
CA ILE A 123 -3.00 15.59 -0.21
C ILE A 123 -3.50 17.02 -0.47
N GLU A 124 -3.21 17.96 0.42
CA GLU A 124 -3.62 19.37 0.26
C GLU A 124 -2.99 20.01 -0.98
N VAL A 125 -1.71 19.71 -1.27
CA VAL A 125 -1.03 20.15 -2.51
C VAL A 125 -1.73 19.58 -3.74
N MET A 126 -2.04 18.28 -3.75
CA MET A 126 -2.73 17.64 -4.87
C MET A 126 -4.11 18.27 -5.12
N ILE A 127 -4.87 18.53 -4.06
CA ILE A 127 -6.19 19.17 -4.15
C ILE A 127 -6.04 20.60 -4.71
N LYS A 128 -5.10 21.39 -4.16
CA LYS A 128 -4.96 22.81 -4.48
C LYS A 128 -4.36 23.06 -5.87
N TYR A 129 -3.34 22.31 -6.28
CA TYR A 129 -2.55 22.60 -7.49
C TYR A 129 -2.89 21.71 -8.67
N GLU A 130 -3.18 20.43 -8.46
CA GLU A 130 -3.56 19.53 -9.54
C GLU A 130 -5.08 19.52 -9.80
N GLY A 131 -5.85 20.25 -8.97
CA GLY A 131 -7.31 20.34 -9.10
C GLY A 131 -8.01 19.01 -8.82
N VAL A 132 -7.34 18.08 -8.13
CA VAL A 132 -7.89 16.79 -7.77
C VAL A 132 -9.02 17.03 -6.77
N GLY A 133 -10.27 16.75 -7.18
CA GLY A 133 -11.47 17.05 -6.40
C GLY A 133 -12.33 18.20 -6.92
N ARG A 134 -11.99 18.87 -8.04
CA ARG A 134 -12.90 19.81 -8.73
C ARG A 134 -14.22 19.15 -9.15
N ASP A 135 -14.17 17.86 -9.48
CA ASP A 135 -15.34 17.02 -9.78
C ASP A 135 -15.94 16.35 -8.52
N GLY A 136 -15.53 16.81 -7.32
CA GLY A 136 -15.97 16.31 -6.01
C GLY A 136 -14.92 15.44 -5.31
N TYR A 137 -14.97 15.36 -3.96
CA TYR A 137 -14.11 14.49 -3.13
C TYR A 137 -14.14 13.01 -3.55
N HIS A 138 -15.20 12.62 -4.25
CA HIS A 138 -15.30 11.31 -4.85
C HIS A 138 -14.20 11.08 -5.89
N SER A 139 -13.77 12.05 -6.71
CA SER A 139 -12.81 11.80 -7.80
C SER A 139 -11.42 11.33 -7.34
N LEU A 140 -10.95 11.81 -6.18
CA LEU A 140 -9.62 11.47 -5.65
C LEU A 140 -9.54 10.00 -5.19
N PHE A 141 -10.62 9.49 -4.60
CA PHE A 141 -10.74 8.06 -4.33
C PHE A 141 -11.25 7.30 -5.55
N HIS A 142 -12.10 7.87 -6.40
CA HIS A 142 -12.70 7.23 -7.58
C HIS A 142 -11.66 6.88 -8.65
N VAL A 143 -10.62 7.70 -8.88
CA VAL A 143 -9.59 7.35 -9.87
C VAL A 143 -8.79 6.11 -9.46
N HIS A 144 -8.47 5.94 -8.16
CA HIS A 144 -7.74 4.74 -7.70
C HIS A 144 -8.66 3.57 -7.26
N TYR A 145 -9.87 3.84 -6.76
CA TYR A 145 -10.86 2.81 -6.40
C TYR A 145 -11.66 2.34 -7.61
N ASP A 146 -12.15 3.23 -8.48
CA ASP A 146 -12.96 2.82 -9.62
C ASP A 146 -12.10 2.29 -10.77
N GLU A 147 -10.91 2.80 -11.07
CA GLU A 147 -10.15 2.20 -12.19
C GLU A 147 -9.58 0.81 -11.86
N ALA A 148 -9.16 0.58 -10.60
CA ALA A 148 -8.62 -0.72 -10.18
C ALA A 148 -9.69 -1.72 -9.69
N PHE A 149 -10.83 -1.27 -9.14
CA PHE A 149 -11.90 -2.12 -8.61
C PHE A 149 -13.27 -1.97 -9.30
N SER A 150 -13.51 -1.09 -10.28
CA SER A 150 -14.79 -1.07 -11.03
C SER A 150 -15.08 -2.43 -11.68
N SER A 151 -14.04 -3.07 -12.22
CA SER A 151 -14.14 -4.45 -12.74
C SER A 151 -14.36 -5.52 -11.65
N LEU A 152 -14.13 -5.18 -10.37
CA LEU A 152 -14.37 -6.08 -9.23
C LEU A 152 -15.72 -5.80 -8.54
N GLN A 153 -16.26 -4.58 -8.62
CA GLN A 153 -17.53 -4.18 -7.99
C GLN A 153 -18.75 -4.46 -8.86
N VAL A 154 -18.63 -4.50 -10.20
CA VAL A 154 -19.70 -5.03 -11.06
C VAL A 154 -19.52 -6.54 -11.10
N PRO A 155 -20.35 -7.35 -10.38
CA PRO A 155 -20.08 -8.78 -10.18
C PRO A 155 -19.98 -9.59 -11.48
N HIS A 156 -20.51 -9.01 -12.56
CA HIS A 156 -20.64 -9.63 -13.85
C HIS A 156 -19.66 -9.09 -14.90
N PHE A 157 -18.97 -7.97 -14.70
CA PHE A 157 -18.08 -7.41 -15.74
C PHE A 157 -16.63 -7.76 -15.43
N LYS A 158 -15.91 -8.41 -16.36
CA LYS A 158 -14.49 -8.78 -16.16
C LYS A 158 -13.67 -8.46 -17.40
N GLY A 159 -12.52 -7.81 -17.21
CA GLY A 159 -11.49 -7.63 -18.24
C GLY A 159 -10.32 -8.58 -17.98
N PHE A 160 -9.75 -9.16 -19.03
CA PHE A 160 -8.56 -10.02 -18.96
C PHE A 160 -7.52 -9.55 -19.97
N LEU A 161 -6.25 -9.53 -19.59
CA LEU A 161 -5.15 -9.41 -20.53
C LEU A 161 -4.59 -10.79 -20.83
N ARG A 162 -4.55 -11.17 -22.11
CA ARG A 162 -3.92 -12.40 -22.56
C ARG A 162 -2.66 -12.09 -23.36
N PHE A 163 -1.55 -12.67 -22.93
CA PHE A 163 -0.26 -12.55 -23.58
C PHE A 163 0.04 -13.85 -24.36
N HIS A 164 0.52 -13.71 -25.59
CA HIS A 164 0.93 -14.83 -26.43
C HIS A 164 2.24 -14.49 -27.13
N ILE A 165 3.25 -15.33 -26.94
CA ILE A 165 4.52 -15.20 -27.65
C ILE A 165 4.47 -16.11 -28.87
N THR A 166 4.56 -15.51 -30.06
CA THR A 166 4.51 -16.25 -31.33
C THR A 166 5.78 -17.08 -31.51
N ARG A 167 5.76 -18.06 -32.44
CA ARG A 167 6.99 -18.81 -32.79
C ARG A 167 8.08 -17.92 -33.38
N ALA A 168 7.71 -16.80 -33.99
CA ALA A 168 8.67 -15.82 -34.47
C ALA A 168 9.36 -15.09 -33.31
N GLY A 169 8.73 -15.06 -32.12
CA GLY A 169 9.22 -14.37 -30.92
C GLY A 169 8.56 -13.02 -30.68
N ASP A 170 7.52 -12.69 -31.45
CA ASP A 170 6.72 -11.47 -31.25
C ASP A 170 5.76 -11.66 -30.07
N LEU A 171 5.46 -10.59 -29.35
CA LEU A 171 4.50 -10.60 -28.26
C LEU A 171 3.16 -10.03 -28.74
N GLU A 172 2.14 -10.86 -28.74
CA GLU A 172 0.74 -10.48 -28.93
C GLU A 172 0.07 -10.28 -27.57
N MET A 173 -0.61 -9.15 -27.42
CA MET A 173 -1.38 -8.80 -26.23
C MET A 173 -2.83 -8.58 -26.64
N PHE A 174 -3.74 -9.33 -26.02
CA PHE A 174 -5.18 -9.20 -26.25
C PHE A 174 -5.84 -8.69 -24.97
N ALA A 175 -6.54 -7.55 -25.06
CA ALA A 175 -7.48 -7.15 -24.03
C ALA A 175 -8.83 -7.81 -24.31
N LEU A 176 -9.28 -8.68 -23.42
CA LEU A 176 -10.50 -9.43 -23.54
C LEU A 176 -11.53 -8.87 -22.55
N GLY A 177 -12.68 -8.43 -23.06
CA GLY A 177 -13.81 -7.97 -22.25
C GLY A 177 -14.86 -9.07 -22.12
N LEU A 178 -15.40 -9.21 -20.91
CA LEU A 178 -16.52 -10.07 -20.57
C LEU A 178 -17.61 -9.22 -19.92
N GLU A 179 -18.73 -9.05 -20.62
CA GLU A 179 -19.85 -8.22 -20.13
C GLU A 179 -20.61 -8.91 -18.97
N ARG A 180 -20.67 -10.25 -19.01
CA ARG A 180 -21.29 -11.07 -17.95
C ARG A 180 -20.44 -12.29 -17.62
N SER A 181 -20.06 -12.44 -16.35
CA SER A 181 -19.35 -13.64 -15.87
C SER A 181 -20.34 -14.81 -15.84
N PRO A 182 -20.09 -15.90 -16.60
CA PRO A 182 -20.96 -17.07 -16.61
C PRO A 182 -20.81 -17.87 -15.31
N HIS A 183 -21.90 -18.51 -14.87
CA HIS A 183 -21.93 -19.36 -13.68
C HIS A 183 -21.47 -20.79 -13.96
N ALA A 184 -21.49 -21.22 -15.22
CA ALA A 184 -21.06 -22.54 -15.66
C ALA A 184 -20.18 -22.47 -16.91
N TRP A 185 -19.15 -23.31 -16.95
CA TRP A 185 -18.14 -23.36 -18.00
C TRP A 185 -18.07 -24.77 -18.61
N ARG A 186 -17.86 -24.83 -19.93
CA ARG A 186 -17.65 -26.06 -20.70
C ARG A 186 -16.40 -25.91 -21.56
N GLU A 187 -15.67 -27.00 -21.77
CA GLU A 187 -14.53 -26.99 -22.69
C GLU A 187 -15.01 -26.83 -24.14
N ASP A 188 -14.42 -25.91 -24.90
CA ASP A 188 -14.72 -25.74 -26.33
C ASP A 188 -14.32 -27.03 -27.08
N PRO A 189 -15.25 -27.68 -27.81
CA PRO A 189 -14.95 -28.89 -28.58
C PRO A 189 -13.78 -28.71 -29.56
N ARG A 190 -13.58 -27.49 -30.08
CA ARG A 190 -12.47 -27.16 -31.00
C ARG A 190 -11.11 -27.20 -30.33
N TRP A 191 -11.06 -27.13 -29.00
CA TRP A 191 -9.80 -27.10 -28.25
C TRP A 191 -9.15 -28.48 -28.15
N ARG A 192 -9.93 -29.57 -28.18
CA ARG A 192 -9.38 -30.92 -28.13
C ARG A 192 -9.06 -31.44 -29.51
N THR A 193 -7.85 -31.92 -29.68
CA THR A 193 -7.50 -32.82 -30.77
C THR A 193 -7.82 -34.28 -30.38
N PRO A 194 -8.06 -35.19 -31.35
CA PRO A 194 -8.29 -36.61 -31.07
C PRO A 194 -7.16 -37.29 -30.25
N HIS A 195 -5.97 -36.71 -30.24
CA HIS A 195 -4.77 -37.26 -29.61
C HIS A 195 -4.49 -36.68 -28.22
N GLY A 196 -5.37 -35.83 -27.67
CA GLY A 196 -5.16 -35.20 -26.37
C GLY A 196 -4.08 -34.11 -26.43
N GLY A 197 -4.51 -32.88 -26.65
CA GLY A 197 -3.64 -31.71 -26.74
C GLY A 197 -4.43 -30.53 -27.28
N GLY A 198 -4.02 -29.31 -26.90
CA GLY A 198 -4.65 -28.08 -27.38
C GLY A 198 -4.53 -27.97 -28.91
N ASN A 199 -5.65 -27.71 -29.57
CA ASN A 199 -5.69 -27.52 -31.02
C ASN A 199 -4.91 -26.25 -31.42
N ARG A 200 -3.87 -26.44 -32.24
CA ARG A 200 -2.94 -25.38 -32.67
C ARG A 200 -3.54 -24.45 -33.73
N ASP A 201 -4.62 -24.87 -34.39
CA ASP A 201 -5.30 -24.09 -35.42
C ASP A 201 -6.31 -23.11 -34.80
N VAL A 202 -6.52 -23.17 -33.48
CA VAL A 202 -7.39 -22.25 -32.76
C VAL A 202 -6.62 -20.95 -32.49
N PRO A 203 -7.14 -19.79 -32.89
CA PRO A 203 -6.49 -18.50 -32.63
C PRO A 203 -6.20 -18.28 -31.15
N ALA A 204 -5.06 -17.64 -30.85
CA ALA A 204 -4.59 -17.45 -29.48
C ALA A 204 -5.56 -16.64 -28.59
N HIS A 205 -6.41 -15.78 -29.17
CA HIS A 205 -7.41 -15.04 -28.41
C HIS A 205 -8.61 -15.90 -27.97
N ARG A 206 -8.84 -17.09 -28.58
CA ARG A 206 -9.95 -17.96 -28.18
C ARG A 206 -9.66 -18.70 -26.87
N ALA A 207 -10.65 -18.71 -25.99
CA ALA A 207 -10.57 -19.38 -24.70
C ALA A 207 -10.81 -20.90 -24.84
N LYS A 208 -10.11 -21.68 -24.01
CA LYS A 208 -10.34 -23.13 -23.87
C LYS A 208 -11.73 -23.43 -23.29
N TRP A 209 -12.17 -22.59 -22.37
CA TRP A 209 -13.44 -22.72 -21.68
C TRP A 209 -14.41 -21.67 -22.22
N VAL A 210 -15.58 -22.14 -22.63
CA VAL A 210 -16.70 -21.31 -23.11
C VAL A 210 -17.85 -21.39 -22.12
N PRO A 211 -18.64 -20.32 -21.98
CA PRO A 211 -19.82 -20.33 -21.13
C PRO A 211 -20.79 -21.44 -21.55
N VAL A 212 -21.38 -22.13 -20.58
CA VAL A 212 -22.55 -22.98 -20.83
C VAL A 212 -23.76 -22.06 -20.98
N GLU A 213 -24.56 -22.27 -22.01
CA GLU A 213 -25.82 -21.55 -22.21
C GLU A 213 -26.73 -21.72 -20.99
N GLU A 214 -26.93 -20.65 -20.23
CA GLU A 214 -27.99 -20.58 -19.25
C GLU A 214 -29.31 -20.33 -19.98
N ARG A 215 -30.26 -21.26 -19.89
CA ARG A 215 -31.63 -21.02 -20.36
C ARG A 215 -32.21 -19.89 -19.53
N VAL A 216 -32.27 -18.70 -20.12
CA VAL A 216 -32.90 -17.52 -19.51
C VAL A 216 -34.37 -17.87 -19.22
N HIS A 217 -34.77 -17.85 -17.95
CA HIS A 217 -36.18 -17.94 -17.57
C HIS A 217 -36.96 -16.80 -18.25
N LEU A 218 -38.02 -17.17 -18.98
CA LEU A 218 -38.83 -16.37 -19.92
C LEU A 218 -39.67 -15.25 -19.27
N LEU A 219 -39.10 -14.43 -18.39
CA LEU A 219 -39.83 -13.32 -17.75
C LEU A 219 -39.22 -11.92 -17.97
N ARG A 220 -38.31 -11.76 -18.95
CA ARG A 220 -37.83 -10.42 -19.36
C ARG A 220 -38.15 -10.12 -20.83
N PRO A 221 -38.53 -8.87 -21.15
CA PRO A 221 -38.87 -8.48 -22.52
C PRO A 221 -37.64 -8.53 -23.43
N PRO A 222 -37.84 -8.78 -24.74
CA PRO A 222 -36.77 -9.06 -25.69
C PRO A 222 -36.18 -7.75 -26.19
N ARG A 223 -35.15 -7.21 -25.52
CA ARG A 223 -34.21 -6.31 -26.19
C ARG A 223 -32.77 -6.63 -25.79
N MET A 224 -32.05 -7.11 -26.81
CA MET A 224 -30.60 -7.23 -26.92
C MET A 224 -29.91 -8.15 -25.88
N VAL A 225 -29.89 -9.45 -26.17
CA VAL A 225 -28.78 -10.30 -25.70
C VAL A 225 -28.20 -10.96 -26.96
N PRO A 226 -26.99 -10.60 -27.41
CA PRO A 226 -26.35 -11.35 -28.49
C PRO A 226 -26.08 -12.79 -28.01
N PRO A 227 -26.01 -13.77 -28.93
CA PRO A 227 -25.84 -15.18 -28.57
C PRO A 227 -24.56 -15.40 -27.74
N PRO A 228 -24.49 -16.46 -26.92
CA PRO A 228 -23.48 -16.65 -25.86
C PRO A 228 -22.04 -16.79 -26.34
N GLU A 229 -21.81 -17.02 -27.63
CA GLU A 229 -20.48 -16.90 -28.24
C GLU A 229 -19.96 -15.45 -28.27
N ALA A 230 -20.81 -14.45 -28.04
CA ALA A 230 -20.52 -13.03 -28.15
C ALA A 230 -20.12 -12.34 -26.84
N GLN A 231 -19.99 -13.06 -25.72
CA GLN A 231 -19.69 -12.44 -24.42
C GLN A 231 -18.21 -12.15 -24.20
N LEU A 232 -17.30 -12.96 -24.76
CA LEU A 232 -15.86 -12.72 -24.70
C LEU A 232 -15.43 -12.02 -25.99
N GLN A 233 -15.12 -10.74 -25.90
CA GLN A 233 -14.72 -9.94 -27.05
C GLN A 233 -13.27 -9.47 -26.90
N VAL A 234 -12.52 -9.48 -28.00
CA VAL A 234 -11.24 -8.76 -28.05
C VAL A 234 -11.59 -7.28 -28.13
N VAL A 235 -11.35 -6.57 -27.03
CA VAL A 235 -11.59 -5.12 -26.91
C VAL A 235 -10.41 -4.35 -27.49
N ASP A 236 -9.20 -4.88 -27.32
CA ASP A 236 -7.98 -4.26 -27.84
C ASP A 236 -6.92 -5.32 -28.18
N TYR A 237 -6.02 -4.94 -29.09
CA TYR A 237 -4.94 -5.79 -29.57
C TYR A 237 -3.67 -4.98 -29.80
N LEU A 238 -2.58 -5.41 -29.16
CA LEU A 238 -1.25 -4.85 -29.35
C LEU A 238 -0.28 -5.94 -29.79
N LEU A 239 0.41 -5.69 -30.90
CA LEU A 239 1.53 -6.49 -31.37
C LEU A 239 2.84 -5.77 -31.06
N VAL A 240 3.69 -6.39 -30.26
CA VAL A 240 5.05 -5.94 -30.01
C VAL A 240 5.99 -6.86 -30.78
N PRO A 241 6.55 -6.41 -31.91
CA PRO A 241 7.48 -7.21 -32.69
C PRO A 241 8.75 -7.45 -31.88
N ARG A 242 9.37 -8.62 -32.08
CA ARG A 242 10.67 -8.91 -31.48
C ARG A 242 11.69 -7.88 -31.94
N TYR A 243 12.53 -7.40 -31.01
CA TYR A 243 13.61 -6.50 -31.37
C TYR A 243 14.59 -7.24 -32.30
N PRO A 244 14.92 -6.70 -33.49
CA PRO A 244 15.90 -7.33 -34.36
C PRO A 244 17.23 -7.38 -33.62
N ARG A 245 17.78 -8.59 -33.45
CA ARG A 245 19.15 -8.73 -32.97
C ARG A 245 20.05 -8.03 -33.97
N ARG A 246 20.72 -6.94 -33.56
CA ARG A 246 21.85 -6.39 -34.33
C ARG A 246 22.88 -7.52 -34.42
N GLY A 247 23.09 -8.01 -35.65
CA GLY A 247 24.16 -8.95 -35.97
C GLY A 247 25.52 -8.29 -35.85
#